data_AF-A0A833Z416-F1
#
_entry.id   AF-A0A833Z416-F1
#
_cell.length_a   1.000
_cell.length_b   1.000
_cell.length_c   1.000
_cell.angle_alpha   90.00
_cell.angle_beta   90.00
_cell.angle_gamma   90.00
#
_symmetry.space_group_name_H-M   'P 1'
#
loop_
_entity.id
_entity.type
_entity.pdbx_description
1 polymer ?
#
loop_
_entity_poly.entity_id
_entity_poly.type
_entity_poly.pdbx_seq_one_letter_code
_entity_poly.pdbx_strand_id
1 'polypeptide(L)'
;MASPSRNSQNRRRYKEPLRHSYNPSHFHSMAIRTGPHDTVTISRSTSDTDLVTSDSRSTLMVSSSYYSIGHSQDLVIHWDIKEEVDAGDWIGMYLIDEVLSENFLDYKNRGVNGSHQGQIIWKIDASSYFVEPETKICFKYYHGVSGALRATTPSVTIKNSAAPILKSVGSYETVQEQGNRRLISFSLSGMFWLPVGLVERTRMSTN
;
A
#
# COMPACT_ATOMS: atom_id res chain seq x y z
N MET A 1 -48.73 -51.62 0.36
CA MET A 1 -48.49 -52.51 1.52
C MET A 1 -47.14 -52.16 2.13
N ALA A 2 -47.16 -51.95 3.45
CA ALA A 2 -46.11 -51.98 4.48
C ALA A 2 -44.65 -51.55 4.16
N SER A 3 -44.21 -50.49 4.84
CA SER A 3 -42.83 -50.30 5.32
C SER A 3 -42.48 -51.31 6.41
N PRO A 4 -41.18 -51.44 6.76
CA PRO A 4 -40.84 -51.32 8.17
C PRO A 4 -39.68 -50.35 8.47
N SER A 5 -39.75 -49.85 9.69
CA SER A 5 -38.97 -48.78 10.31
C SER A 5 -37.85 -49.31 11.23
N ARG A 6 -37.12 -48.34 11.84
CA ARG A 6 -36.42 -48.37 13.15
C ARG A 6 -34.98 -48.94 13.14
N ASN A 7 -34.02 -48.45 13.93
CA ASN A 7 -34.14 -47.82 15.25
C ASN A 7 -32.90 -47.00 15.64
N SER A 8 -33.14 -45.84 16.26
CA SER A 8 -32.22 -45.11 17.12
C SER A 8 -32.02 -45.83 18.46
N GLN A 9 -30.78 -45.97 18.94
CA GLN A 9 -30.51 -46.16 20.37
C GLN A 9 -29.41 -45.23 20.85
N ASN A 10 -29.87 -44.14 21.47
CA ASN A 10 -29.22 -43.51 22.62
C ASN A 10 -28.79 -44.59 23.62
N ARG A 11 -27.49 -44.72 23.89
CA ARG A 11 -27.01 -45.35 25.12
C ARG A 11 -26.16 -44.35 25.88
N ARG A 12 -26.83 -43.60 26.75
CA ARG A 12 -26.21 -42.93 27.89
C ARG A 12 -25.41 -43.97 28.69
N ARG A 13 -24.10 -43.77 28.84
CA ARG A 13 -23.34 -44.29 29.99
C ARG A 13 -22.51 -43.14 30.56
N TYR A 14 -22.93 -42.74 31.74
CA TYR A 14 -22.28 -41.80 32.64
C TYR A 14 -21.39 -42.60 33.64
N LYS A 15 -20.37 -41.94 34.20
CA LYS A 15 -19.31 -42.39 35.17
C LYS A 15 -17.96 -42.73 34.52
N GLU A 16 -16.80 -42.27 34.97
CA GLU A 16 -16.33 -41.57 36.20
C GLU A 16 -15.00 -40.82 35.86
N PRO A 17 -14.48 -39.88 36.69
CA PRO A 17 -13.52 -38.87 36.31
C PRO A 17 -12.06 -39.32 36.48
N LEU A 18 -11.17 -38.84 35.62
CA LEU A 18 -9.73 -38.91 35.85
C LEU A 18 -9.34 -37.91 36.95
N ARG A 19 -9.37 -38.37 38.20
CA ARG A 19 -8.58 -37.80 39.30
C ARG A 19 -7.11 -38.07 38.99
N HIS A 20 -6.40 -37.07 38.48
CA HIS A 20 -4.94 -37.11 38.47
C HIS A 20 -4.45 -36.98 39.92
N SER A 21 -3.90 -38.06 40.44
CA SER A 21 -3.25 -38.12 41.74
C SER A 21 -2.01 -37.22 41.75
N TYR A 22 -2.03 -36.17 42.55
CA TYR A 22 -0.83 -35.47 42.99
C TYR A 22 -0.19 -36.27 44.12
N ASN A 23 1.08 -36.66 43.97
CA ASN A 23 1.93 -37.03 45.09
C ASN A 23 3.34 -36.46 44.85
N PRO A 24 3.69 -35.31 45.47
CA PRO A 24 5.06 -34.93 45.68
C PRO A 24 5.52 -35.50 47.03
N SER A 25 6.50 -36.37 46.94
CA SER A 25 7.29 -36.91 48.04
C SER A 25 7.71 -35.84 49.06
N HIS A 26 7.37 -36.13 50.31
CA HIS A 26 7.77 -35.53 51.57
C HIS A 26 9.14 -34.81 51.58
N PHE A 27 9.11 -33.50 51.81
CA PHE A 27 10.22 -32.80 52.46
C PHE A 27 9.69 -31.94 53.62
N HIS A 28 10.40 -32.09 54.73
CA HIS A 28 10.10 -31.61 56.06
C HIS A 28 10.12 -30.07 56.11
N SER A 29 8.99 -29.43 56.47
CA SER A 29 8.98 -28.00 56.79
C SER A 29 9.48 -27.82 58.23
N MET A 30 10.70 -27.32 58.39
CA MET A 30 11.13 -26.68 59.63
C MET A 30 11.30 -25.19 59.39
N ALA A 31 10.44 -24.44 60.08
CA ALA A 31 10.56 -23.06 60.56
C ALA A 31 11.53 -22.10 59.85
N ILE A 32 10.91 -21.06 59.27
CA ILE A 32 11.50 -19.74 59.02
C ILE A 32 12.03 -19.17 60.35
N ARG A 33 13.35 -18.96 60.43
CA ARG A 33 13.95 -17.87 61.21
C ARG A 33 14.89 -17.09 60.31
N THR A 34 14.55 -15.82 60.18
CA THR A 34 15.24 -14.75 59.48
C THR A 34 16.68 -14.58 59.95
N GLY A 35 17.63 -14.56 59.01
CA GLY A 35 19.01 -14.08 59.14
C GLY A 35 19.47 -13.57 57.76
N PRO A 36 20.23 -12.46 57.68
CA PRO A 36 20.33 -11.64 56.48
C PRO A 36 21.36 -12.22 55.53
N HIS A 37 20.95 -12.56 54.32
CA HIS A 37 21.91 -12.83 53.25
C HIS A 37 21.43 -12.19 51.96
N ASP A 38 22.24 -11.24 51.53
CA ASP A 38 22.24 -10.67 50.20
C ASP A 38 21.98 -11.75 49.15
N THR A 39 20.86 -11.61 48.46
CA THR A 39 20.65 -12.25 47.16
C THR A 39 19.95 -11.24 46.26
N VAL A 40 20.76 -10.68 45.36
CA VAL A 40 20.31 -9.92 44.19
C VAL A 40 19.24 -10.74 43.49
N THR A 41 17.97 -10.36 43.67
CA THR A 41 16.88 -10.91 42.87
C THR A 41 16.92 -10.19 41.54
N ILE A 42 17.63 -10.83 40.60
CA ILE A 42 17.69 -10.49 39.19
C ILE A 42 16.26 -10.20 38.72
N SER A 43 16.01 -8.94 38.34
CA SER A 43 14.81 -8.52 37.64
C SER A 43 14.61 -9.43 36.44
N ARG A 44 13.62 -10.31 36.51
CA ARG A 44 13.24 -11.16 35.38
C ARG A 44 12.63 -10.26 34.31
N SER A 45 13.44 -9.94 33.30
CA SER A 45 12.99 -9.41 32.03
C SER A 45 11.90 -10.34 31.48
N THR A 46 10.64 -9.93 31.55
CA THR A 46 9.59 -10.52 30.73
C THR A 46 9.77 -9.92 29.34
N SER A 47 10.64 -10.54 28.53
CA SER A 47 10.76 -10.19 27.12
C SER A 47 9.45 -10.59 26.44
N ASP A 48 8.56 -9.61 26.27
CA ASP A 48 7.35 -9.74 25.49
C ASP A 48 7.79 -9.97 24.04
N THR A 49 7.77 -11.23 23.61
CA THR A 49 8.23 -11.62 22.27
C THR A 49 7.00 -11.83 21.42
N ASP A 50 6.30 -10.75 21.11
CA ASP A 50 5.26 -10.75 20.09
C ASP A 50 5.96 -10.79 18.71
N LEU A 51 6.59 -11.93 18.42
CA LEU A 51 7.14 -12.23 17.10
C LEU A 51 5.95 -12.46 16.18
N VAL A 52 5.32 -11.38 15.74
CA VAL A 52 4.44 -11.40 14.58
C VAL A 52 5.23 -12.04 13.45
N THR A 53 4.94 -13.31 13.18
CA THR A 53 5.43 -13.99 11.99
C THR A 53 4.80 -13.24 10.82
N SER A 54 5.62 -12.46 10.12
CA SER A 54 5.18 -11.61 8.99
C SER A 54 4.44 -12.41 7.91
N ASP A 55 4.58 -13.73 7.91
CA ASP A 55 3.89 -14.67 7.03
C ASP A 55 2.36 -14.73 7.23
N SER A 56 1.84 -14.20 8.34
CA SER A 56 0.39 -14.21 8.62
C SER A 56 -0.38 -13.05 7.97
N ARG A 57 0.30 -12.02 7.45
CA ARG A 57 -0.36 -10.83 6.90
C ARG A 57 -0.19 -10.75 5.38
N SER A 58 -1.21 -10.23 4.72
CA SER A 58 -1.14 -9.92 3.30
C SER A 58 -0.11 -8.84 3.02
N THR A 59 0.65 -9.03 1.94
CA THR A 59 1.73 -8.14 1.54
C THR A 59 1.64 -7.79 0.06
N LEU A 60 2.07 -6.56 -0.24
CA LEU A 60 2.27 -6.05 -1.58
C LEU A 60 3.64 -5.39 -1.62
N MET A 61 4.51 -5.90 -2.47
CA MET A 61 5.91 -5.48 -2.57
C MET A 61 6.20 -4.91 -3.94
N VAL A 62 7.15 -3.99 -4.00
CA VAL A 62 7.65 -3.39 -5.22
C VAL A 62 9.15 -3.68 -5.37
N SER A 63 9.59 -3.97 -6.59
CA SER A 63 10.99 -4.32 -6.87
C SER A 63 11.97 -3.17 -6.62
N SER A 64 11.52 -1.91 -6.70
CA SER A 64 12.33 -0.72 -6.51
C SER A 64 11.49 0.43 -5.93
N SER A 65 12.09 1.24 -5.07
CA SER A 65 11.50 2.48 -4.57
C SER A 65 11.69 3.67 -5.52
N TYR A 66 12.44 3.48 -6.61
CA TYR A 66 12.68 4.49 -7.63
C TYR A 66 12.44 3.93 -9.03
N TYR A 67 11.80 4.72 -9.88
CA TYR A 67 11.57 4.41 -11.29
C TYR A 67 11.80 5.67 -12.13
N SER A 68 12.52 5.55 -13.25
CA SER A 68 12.78 6.68 -14.15
C SER A 68 12.09 6.47 -15.48
N ILE A 69 11.21 7.40 -15.86
CA ILE A 69 10.45 7.33 -17.11
C ILE A 69 11.39 7.38 -18.31
N GLY A 70 11.15 6.52 -19.31
CA GLY A 70 11.97 6.46 -20.53
C GLY A 70 13.25 5.60 -20.40
N HIS A 71 13.50 5.00 -19.23
CA HIS A 71 14.56 4.01 -19.04
C HIS A 71 14.03 2.58 -19.24
N SER A 72 14.93 1.63 -19.53
CA SER A 72 14.60 0.22 -19.80
C SER A 72 14.34 -0.63 -18.55
N GLN A 73 14.14 -0.01 -17.39
CA GLN A 73 13.92 -0.73 -16.13
C GLN A 73 12.42 -0.88 -15.88
N ASP A 74 11.93 -2.12 -15.90
CA ASP A 74 10.56 -2.44 -15.57
C ASP A 74 10.35 -2.45 -14.04
N LEU A 75 9.19 -1.95 -13.58
CA LEU A 75 8.78 -2.07 -12.17
C LEU A 75 8.01 -3.38 -11.99
N VAL A 76 8.32 -4.16 -10.96
CA VAL A 76 7.62 -5.43 -10.70
C VAL A 76 6.91 -5.35 -9.37
N ILE A 77 5.61 -5.58 -9.39
CA ILE A 77 4.76 -5.63 -8.21
C ILE A 77 4.52 -7.09 -7.86
N HIS A 78 4.86 -7.49 -6.64
CA HIS A 78 4.65 -8.84 -6.12
C HIS A 78 3.55 -8.79 -5.06
N TRP A 79 2.64 -9.76 -5.07
CA TRP A 79 1.62 -9.89 -4.04
C TRP A 79 1.70 -11.26 -3.36
N ASP A 80 1.38 -11.27 -2.08
CA ASP A 80 1.13 -12.46 -1.28
C ASP A 80 -0.04 -12.16 -0.34
N ILE A 81 -1.24 -12.54 -0.76
CA ILE A 81 -2.51 -12.23 -0.09
C ILE A 81 -2.96 -13.46 0.68
N LYS A 82 -3.08 -13.31 2.00
CA LYS A 82 -3.47 -14.38 2.93
C LYS A 82 -4.98 -14.46 3.11
N GLU A 83 -5.73 -13.38 2.86
CA GLU A 83 -7.20 -13.41 2.89
C GLU A 83 -7.80 -14.02 1.61
N GLU A 84 -9.14 -14.09 1.55
CA GLU A 84 -9.87 -14.53 0.36
C GLU A 84 -9.62 -13.61 -0.83
N VAL A 85 -9.44 -14.25 -1.98
CA VAL A 85 -9.08 -13.61 -3.24
C VAL A 85 -10.06 -14.03 -4.34
N ASP A 86 -10.39 -13.13 -5.28
CA ASP A 86 -11.32 -13.39 -6.39
C ASP A 86 -10.73 -13.04 -7.78
N ALA A 87 -11.18 -13.69 -8.85
CA ALA A 87 -10.69 -13.43 -10.20
C ALA A 87 -10.86 -11.96 -10.64
N GLY A 88 -11.77 -11.22 -10.02
CA GLY A 88 -11.97 -9.78 -10.19
C GLY A 88 -11.09 -8.88 -9.33
N ASP A 89 -10.18 -9.41 -8.51
CA ASP A 89 -9.24 -8.56 -7.76
C ASP A 89 -8.30 -7.81 -8.69
N TRP A 90 -7.90 -6.62 -8.23
CA TRP A 90 -7.13 -5.68 -9.03
C TRP A 90 -6.14 -4.91 -8.17
N ILE A 91 -5.10 -4.42 -8.83
CA ILE A 91 -4.07 -3.57 -8.25
C ILE A 91 -4.15 -2.21 -8.92
N GLY A 92 -4.33 -1.16 -8.12
CA GLY A 92 -4.33 0.22 -8.60
C GLY A 92 -3.03 0.94 -8.24
N MET A 93 -2.64 1.87 -9.09
CA MET A 93 -1.55 2.83 -8.90
C MET A 93 -2.14 4.17 -8.45
N TYR A 94 -1.64 4.75 -7.37
CA TYR A 94 -2.19 5.95 -6.75
C TYR A 94 -1.12 6.96 -6.38
N LEU A 95 -1.47 8.23 -6.24
CA LEU A 95 -0.65 9.18 -5.49
C LEU A 95 -0.60 8.79 -3.99
N ILE A 96 0.48 9.15 -3.30
CA ILE A 96 0.71 8.74 -1.90
C ILE A 96 -0.40 9.19 -0.93
N ASP A 97 -1.02 10.35 -1.17
CA ASP A 97 -2.04 10.92 -0.30
C ASP A 97 -3.48 10.60 -0.75
N GLU A 98 -3.64 9.78 -1.79
CA GLU A 98 -4.96 9.45 -2.31
C GLU A 98 -5.71 8.49 -1.38
N VAL A 99 -6.93 8.86 -0.98
CA VAL A 99 -7.75 8.08 -0.05
C VAL A 99 -8.88 7.33 -0.77
N LEU A 100 -9.35 7.85 -1.90
CA LEU A 100 -10.43 7.27 -2.68
C LEU A 100 -9.90 6.12 -3.55
N SER A 101 -10.56 4.96 -3.47
CA SER A 101 -10.20 3.79 -4.28
C SER A 101 -10.40 4.01 -5.78
N GLU A 102 -11.28 4.91 -6.17
CA GLU A 102 -11.65 5.19 -7.56
C GLU A 102 -10.67 6.13 -8.27
N ASN A 103 -9.87 6.91 -7.52
CA ASN A 103 -8.96 7.90 -8.09
C ASN A 103 -7.57 7.30 -8.39
N PHE A 104 -7.54 6.16 -9.07
CA PHE A 104 -6.31 5.54 -9.52
C PHE A 104 -5.75 6.24 -10.78
N LEU A 105 -4.43 6.26 -10.90
CA LEU A 105 -3.71 6.73 -12.07
C LEU A 105 -3.69 5.68 -13.19
N ASP A 106 -3.55 4.41 -12.81
CA ASP A 106 -3.61 3.23 -13.68
C ASP A 106 -4.02 2.02 -12.81
N TYR A 107 -4.55 0.97 -13.41
CA TYR A 107 -4.91 -0.26 -12.72
C TYR A 107 -4.66 -1.50 -13.58
N LYS A 108 -4.42 -2.64 -12.94
CA LYS A 108 -4.26 -3.92 -13.63
C LYS A 108 -4.96 -5.04 -12.87
N ASN A 109 -5.58 -5.95 -13.61
CA ASN A 109 -6.11 -7.19 -13.05
C ASN A 109 -4.96 -8.19 -12.83
N ARG A 110 -5.07 -9.00 -11.78
CA ARG A 110 -4.06 -10.02 -11.43
C ARG A 110 -4.03 -11.25 -12.36
N GLY A 111 -4.93 -11.29 -13.35
CA GLY A 111 -5.15 -12.43 -14.26
C GLY A 111 -6.29 -13.34 -13.82
N VAL A 112 -6.66 -14.28 -14.68
CA VAL A 112 -7.93 -15.06 -14.59
C VAL A 112 -7.97 -16.11 -13.47
N ASN A 113 -6.84 -16.50 -12.90
CA ASN A 113 -6.77 -17.64 -11.96
C ASN A 113 -6.90 -17.26 -10.50
N GLY A 114 -6.98 -15.97 -10.21
CA GLY A 114 -7.20 -15.52 -8.86
C GLY A 114 -6.15 -16.00 -7.82
N SER A 115 -4.87 -16.04 -8.18
CA SER A 115 -3.81 -16.58 -7.31
C SER A 115 -3.52 -15.72 -6.06
N HIS A 116 -3.37 -16.37 -4.91
CA HIS A 116 -2.93 -15.73 -3.65
C HIS A 116 -1.54 -15.09 -3.77
N GLN A 117 -0.68 -15.62 -4.64
CA GLN A 117 0.67 -15.12 -4.88
C GLN A 117 0.94 -14.89 -6.35
N GLY A 118 1.75 -13.90 -6.66
CA GLY A 118 2.20 -13.67 -8.03
C GLY A 118 2.92 -12.35 -8.20
N GLN A 119 3.14 -12.00 -9.46
CA GLN A 119 3.80 -10.76 -9.83
C GLN A 119 3.26 -10.20 -11.15
N ILE A 120 3.34 -8.89 -11.30
CA ILE A 120 2.97 -8.20 -12.52
C ILE A 120 3.99 -7.09 -12.83
N ILE A 121 4.31 -6.96 -14.12
CA ILE A 121 5.18 -5.88 -14.61
C ILE A 121 4.33 -4.63 -14.82
N TRP A 122 4.82 -3.51 -14.29
CA TRP A 122 4.28 -2.18 -14.50
C TRP A 122 5.25 -1.36 -15.33
N LYS A 123 4.76 -0.89 -16.49
CA LYS A 123 5.47 0.07 -17.33
C LYS A 123 4.82 1.43 -17.15
N ILE A 124 5.59 2.38 -16.68
CA ILE A 124 5.13 3.75 -16.44
C ILE A 124 5.71 4.61 -17.57
N ASP A 125 4.81 5.09 -18.42
CA ASP A 125 5.14 5.99 -19.51
C ASP A 125 4.99 7.45 -19.08
N ALA A 126 5.55 8.36 -19.89
CA ALA A 126 5.36 9.79 -19.73
C ALA A 126 3.87 10.14 -19.97
N SER A 127 3.11 10.19 -18.88
CA SER A 127 1.69 10.56 -18.88
C SER A 127 1.49 11.96 -18.30
N SER A 128 0.31 12.54 -18.51
CA SER A 128 -0.08 13.83 -17.93
C SER A 128 -0.11 13.85 -16.40
N TYR A 129 -0.03 12.68 -15.74
CA TYR A 129 0.02 12.59 -14.28
C TYR A 129 1.40 12.93 -13.70
N PHE A 130 2.46 12.81 -14.50
CA PHE A 130 3.84 13.00 -14.05
C PHE A 130 4.42 14.33 -14.56
N VAL A 131 3.78 15.44 -14.23
CA VAL A 131 4.25 16.79 -14.64
C VAL A 131 5.42 17.29 -13.80
N GLU A 132 5.54 16.79 -12.57
CA GLU A 132 6.63 17.12 -11.65
C GLU A 132 7.89 16.31 -11.98
N PRO A 133 9.09 16.84 -11.69
CA PRO A 133 10.34 16.10 -11.89
C PRO A 133 10.41 14.83 -11.05
N GLU A 134 9.79 14.84 -9.87
CA GLU A 134 9.62 13.67 -9.01
C GLU A 134 8.18 13.60 -8.52
N THR A 135 7.52 12.46 -8.71
CA THR A 135 6.15 12.21 -8.23
C THR A 135 6.16 10.96 -7.36
N LYS A 136 5.52 11.02 -6.19
CA LYS A 136 5.41 9.86 -5.29
C LYS A 136 4.10 9.14 -5.47
N ILE A 137 4.18 7.84 -5.73
CA ILE A 137 3.03 6.96 -5.90
C ILE A 137 3.08 5.78 -4.92
N CYS A 138 2.00 5.03 -4.83
CA CYS A 138 1.94 3.72 -4.19
C CYS A 138 1.02 2.79 -4.99
N PHE A 139 1.15 1.49 -4.73
CA PHE A 139 0.25 0.48 -5.27
C PHE A 139 -0.63 -0.08 -4.16
N LYS A 140 -1.89 -0.36 -4.48
CA LYS A 140 -2.89 -0.90 -3.55
C LYS A 140 -3.60 -2.09 -4.17
N TYR A 141 -3.76 -3.16 -3.42
CA TYR A 141 -4.47 -4.37 -3.82
C TYR A 141 -5.89 -4.37 -3.26
N TYR A 142 -6.89 -4.52 -4.12
CA TYR A 142 -8.29 -4.54 -3.76
C TYR A 142 -8.95 -5.87 -4.12
N HIS A 143 -9.83 -6.33 -3.25
CA HIS A 143 -10.69 -7.49 -3.53
C HIS A 143 -11.81 -7.10 -4.50
N GLY A 144 -11.99 -7.87 -5.58
CA GLY A 144 -12.89 -7.51 -6.67
C GLY A 144 -14.37 -7.46 -6.27
N VAL A 145 -14.79 -8.38 -5.40
CA VAL A 145 -16.20 -8.50 -4.99
C VAL A 145 -16.56 -7.53 -3.87
N SER A 146 -15.72 -7.44 -2.83
CA SER A 146 -16.03 -6.61 -1.65
C SER A 146 -15.51 -5.18 -1.74
N GLY A 147 -14.58 -4.89 -2.64
CA GLY A 147 -13.87 -3.61 -2.69
C GLY A 147 -12.91 -3.37 -1.52
N ALA A 148 -12.64 -4.38 -0.68
CA ALA A 148 -11.77 -4.22 0.47
C ALA A 148 -10.30 -4.09 0.07
N LEU A 149 -9.59 -3.13 0.68
CA LEU A 149 -8.15 -2.98 0.58
C LEU A 149 -7.45 -4.09 1.38
N ARG A 150 -6.59 -4.88 0.73
CA ARG A 150 -5.86 -6.00 1.36
C ARG A 150 -4.42 -5.68 1.68
N ALA A 151 -3.74 -4.93 0.81
CA ALA A 151 -2.33 -4.60 0.97
C ALA A 151 -1.94 -3.34 0.18
N THR A 152 -0.88 -2.68 0.63
CA THR A 152 -0.36 -1.43 0.03
C THR A 152 1.16 -1.48 0.02
N THR A 153 1.79 -1.03 -1.07
CA THR A 153 3.25 -0.89 -1.13
C THR A 153 3.73 0.34 -0.35
N PRO A 154 5.00 0.38 0.07
CA PRO A 154 5.68 1.64 0.33
C PRO A 154 5.62 2.60 -0.87
N SER A 155 5.95 3.87 -0.65
CA SER A 155 5.99 4.86 -1.72
C SER A 155 7.07 4.56 -2.74
N VAL A 156 6.77 4.75 -4.02
CA VAL A 156 7.71 4.71 -5.13
C VAL A 156 7.86 6.11 -5.69
N THR A 157 9.10 6.57 -5.87
CA THR A 157 9.40 7.85 -6.49
C THR A 157 9.58 7.67 -7.99
N ILE A 158 8.71 8.29 -8.76
CA ILE A 158 8.76 8.34 -10.23
C ILE A 158 9.52 9.58 -10.64
N LYS A 159 10.63 9.39 -11.36
CA LYS A 159 11.44 10.48 -11.91
C LYS A 159 11.07 10.71 -13.37
N ASN A 160 10.66 11.92 -13.70
CA ASN A 160 10.41 12.34 -15.07
C ASN A 160 11.51 13.29 -15.55
N SER A 161 12.47 12.77 -16.33
CA SER A 161 13.55 13.59 -16.90
C SER A 161 13.08 14.57 -17.98
N ALA A 162 11.89 14.39 -18.54
CA ALA A 162 11.30 15.33 -19.50
C ALA A 162 10.56 16.49 -18.82
N ALA A 163 10.33 16.43 -17.51
CA ALA A 163 9.68 17.50 -16.77
C ALA A 163 10.60 18.74 -16.71
N PRO A 164 10.06 19.97 -16.85
CA PRO A 164 10.85 21.18 -16.74
C PRO A 164 11.51 21.28 -15.37
N ILE A 165 12.84 21.27 -15.33
CA ILE A 165 13.59 21.54 -14.10
C ILE A 165 13.56 23.05 -13.86
N LEU A 166 12.59 23.51 -13.07
CA LEU A 166 12.63 24.87 -12.53
C LEU A 166 13.77 24.91 -11.50
N LYS A 167 14.96 25.32 -11.95
CA LYS A 167 16.05 25.70 -11.05
C LYS A 167 15.54 26.87 -10.21
N SER A 168 15.29 26.67 -8.92
CA SER A 168 15.04 27.79 -8.02
C SER A 168 16.30 28.66 -7.99
N VAL A 169 16.22 29.83 -8.62
CA VAL A 169 17.20 30.89 -8.39
C VAL A 169 16.87 31.45 -7.00
N GLY A 170 17.67 31.10 -6.00
CA GLY A 170 17.43 31.61 -4.65
C GLY A 170 18.24 31.02 -3.51
N SER A 171 19.57 31.02 -3.60
CA SER A 171 20.38 31.38 -2.42
C SER A 171 21.65 32.09 -2.88
N TYR A 172 21.83 33.25 -2.28
CA TYR A 172 22.82 34.27 -2.50
C TYR A 172 24.02 33.97 -1.61
N GLU A 173 25.20 33.74 -2.20
CA GLU A 173 26.44 34.17 -1.56
C GLU A 173 27.18 35.09 -2.52
N THR A 174 27.44 36.28 -1.99
CA THR A 174 28.07 37.43 -2.61
C THR A 174 29.55 37.19 -2.86
N VAL A 175 30.00 37.23 -4.12
CA VAL A 175 31.26 37.88 -4.51
C VAL A 175 31.12 38.46 -5.93
N GLN A 176 30.84 39.76 -5.95
CA GLN A 176 31.36 40.82 -6.83
C GLN A 176 32.11 40.41 -8.12
N GLU A 177 31.48 40.56 -9.29
CA GLU A 177 32.16 41.12 -10.47
C GLU A 177 31.17 41.74 -11.48
N GLN A 178 31.61 42.81 -12.12
CA GLN A 178 30.85 43.77 -12.93
C GLN A 178 30.22 43.16 -14.19
N GLY A 179 28.98 43.57 -14.49
CA GLY A 179 28.40 43.34 -15.82
C GLY A 179 26.92 43.73 -15.91
N ASN A 180 26.65 44.99 -16.27
CA ASN A 180 25.40 45.55 -16.79
C ASN A 180 24.10 44.72 -16.66
N ARG A 181 23.32 45.02 -15.61
CA ARG A 181 21.95 44.54 -15.44
C ARG A 181 21.00 45.23 -16.43
N ARG A 182 20.51 44.49 -17.42
CA ARG A 182 19.15 44.66 -17.96
C ARG A 182 18.46 43.30 -17.95
N LEU A 183 17.92 42.93 -16.79
CA LEU A 183 16.99 41.80 -16.69
C LEU A 183 15.64 42.31 -17.19
N ILE A 184 15.24 41.82 -18.36
CA ILE A 184 13.92 42.08 -18.93
C ILE A 184 12.98 41.04 -18.29
N SER A 185 12.08 41.51 -17.43
CA SER A 185 10.99 40.70 -16.90
C SER A 185 9.95 40.48 -18.00
N PHE A 186 9.53 39.23 -18.20
CA PHE A 186 8.37 38.89 -19.03
C PHE A 186 7.18 38.58 -18.12
N SER A 187 6.19 39.47 -18.14
CA SER A 187 4.87 39.23 -17.54
C SER A 187 4.01 38.40 -18.51
N LEU A 188 3.28 37.43 -17.96
CA LEU A 188 2.36 36.51 -18.63
C LEU A 188 1.31 37.25 -19.47
N SER A 189 1.19 36.91 -20.75
CA SER A 189 0.01 37.25 -21.54
C SER A 189 -1.03 36.14 -21.39
N GLY A 190 -1.93 36.32 -20.42
CA GLY A 190 -3.27 35.77 -20.52
C GLY A 190 -4.15 36.78 -21.23
N MET A 191 -4.61 36.48 -22.45
CA MET A 191 -5.81 37.05 -23.08
C MET A 191 -5.88 36.60 -24.55
N PHE A 192 -6.65 35.55 -24.84
CA PHE A 192 -7.53 35.59 -26.01
C PHE A 192 -8.88 34.99 -25.61
N TRP A 193 -9.75 35.93 -25.25
CA TRP A 193 -11.19 35.78 -25.23
C TRP A 193 -11.68 35.51 -26.65
N LEU A 194 -12.66 34.62 -26.77
CA LEU A 194 -13.41 34.33 -27.99
C LEU A 194 -14.00 35.61 -28.61
N PRO A 195 -14.03 35.78 -29.94
CA PRO A 195 -14.95 36.72 -30.55
C PRO A 195 -16.30 36.04 -30.78
N VAL A 196 -17.31 36.50 -30.03
CA VAL A 196 -18.71 36.41 -30.42
C VAL A 196 -18.96 37.42 -31.54
N GLY A 197 -19.46 36.95 -32.68
CA GLY A 197 -20.36 37.70 -33.56
C GLY A 197 -19.74 38.69 -34.55
N LEU A 198 -19.58 38.25 -35.79
CA LEU A 198 -19.86 39.12 -36.94
C LEU A 198 -20.94 38.44 -37.79
N VAL A 199 -22.16 38.97 -37.64
CA VAL A 199 -23.24 38.84 -38.62
C VAL A 199 -22.82 39.68 -39.82
N GLU A 200 -22.60 39.04 -40.98
CA GLU A 200 -22.59 39.77 -42.25
C GLU A 200 -23.68 39.20 -43.17
N ARG A 201 -24.67 40.06 -43.37
CA ARG A 201 -25.87 39.88 -44.17
C ARG A 201 -25.54 40.35 -45.58
N THR A 202 -25.28 39.44 -46.52
CA THR A 202 -25.25 39.79 -47.95
C THR A 202 -26.62 39.52 -48.57
N ARG A 203 -27.34 40.59 -48.87
CA ARG A 203 -28.54 40.63 -49.70
C ARG A 203 -28.12 40.73 -51.17
N MET A 204 -28.77 39.92 -52.03
CA MET A 204 -29.17 40.19 -53.44
C MET A 204 -28.02 40.50 -54.45
N SER A 205 -28.02 40.12 -55.74
CA SER A 205 -29.06 39.74 -56.70
C SER A 205 -28.40 39.22 -58.00
N THR A 206 -29.19 38.52 -58.86
CA THR A 206 -29.04 38.28 -60.32
C THR A 206 -27.85 37.43 -60.79
N ASN A 207 -27.99 36.41 -61.65
CA ASN A 207 -28.94 36.13 -62.75
C ASN A 207 -29.50 34.71 -62.69
#